data_AF-F0ZS55-F1
#
_entry.id   AF-F0ZS55-F1
#
_cell.length_a   1.000
_cell.length_b   1.000
_cell.length_c   1.000
_cell.angle_alpha   90.00
_cell.angle_beta   90.00
_cell.angle_gamma   90.00
#
_symmetry.space_group_name_H-M   'P 1'
#
loop_
_entity.id
_entity.type
_entity.pdbx_description
1 polymer ?
#
loop_
_entity_poly.entity_id
_entity_poly.type
_entity_poly.pdbx_seq_one_letter_code
_entity_poly.pdbx_strand_id
1 'polypeptide(L)'
;SFNYSCGPYTCDSKVEVCQSIYGINDGCIPREKLDVSIITKEINSWSENNNKENFTQYDAIIQNNVNRDIKQIYVYIDPKKFILRDNSSLWNMIPDTTKDNHLILPTYQETISAGKSFVFGFIIE
;
A
#
# COMPACT_ATOMS: atom_id res chain seq x y z
N SER A 1 18.82 3.40 -5.94
CA SER A 1 17.68 3.64 -5.04
C SER A 1 16.75 4.64 -5.70
N PHE A 2 15.45 4.53 -5.46
CA PHE A 2 14.54 5.64 -5.68
C PHE A 2 14.42 6.37 -4.33
N ASN A 3 14.66 7.67 -4.32
CA ASN A 3 14.48 8.47 -3.11
C ASN A 3 13.15 9.23 -3.24
N TYR A 4 12.47 9.48 -2.13
CA TYR A 4 11.21 10.22 -2.12
C TYR A 4 11.18 11.25 -1.01
N SER A 5 10.43 12.34 -1.23
CA SER A 5 10.37 13.47 -0.32
C SER A 5 9.49 13.19 0.89
N CYS A 6 9.97 13.59 2.07
CA CYS A 6 9.28 13.54 3.34
C CYS A 6 9.40 14.89 4.06
N GLY A 7 8.64 15.90 3.61
CA GLY A 7 8.83 17.27 4.09
C GLY A 7 10.23 17.79 3.72
N PRO A 8 11.05 18.27 4.67
CA PRO A 8 12.41 18.70 4.39
C PRO A 8 13.40 17.54 4.20
N TYR A 9 12.98 16.29 4.42
CA TYR A 9 13.83 15.10 4.35
C TYR A 9 13.67 14.35 3.03
N THR A 10 14.67 13.54 2.68
CA THR A 10 14.65 12.65 1.50
C THR A 10 14.94 11.23 1.97
N CYS A 11 13.98 10.31 1.82
CA CYS A 11 14.08 8.96 2.34
C CYS A 11 14.50 7.95 1.25
N ASP A 12 15.30 6.96 1.59
CA ASP A 12 15.59 5.82 0.70
C ASP A 12 14.40 4.84 0.72
N SER A 13 13.70 4.70 -0.42
CA SER A 13 12.54 3.80 -0.57
C SER A 13 12.78 2.33 -0.21
N LYS A 14 14.04 1.88 -0.17
CA LYS A 14 14.38 0.50 0.17
C LYS A 14 14.39 0.24 1.67
N VAL A 15 14.77 1.23 2.47
CA VAL A 15 15.10 1.04 3.89
C VAL A 15 14.39 2.02 4.81
N GLU A 16 13.75 3.06 4.29
CA GLU A 16 13.14 4.13 5.10
C GLU A 16 11.68 4.42 4.72
N VAL A 17 10.92 4.82 5.73
CA VAL A 17 9.52 5.22 5.64
C VAL A 17 9.37 6.67 6.13
N CYS A 18 8.66 7.50 5.37
CA CYS A 18 8.29 8.84 5.82
C CYS A 18 7.22 8.74 6.91
N GLN A 19 7.54 9.21 8.10
CA GLN A 19 6.58 9.28 9.20
C GLN A 19 6.04 10.70 9.35
N SER A 20 4.72 10.82 9.49
CA SER A 20 4.08 12.07 9.87
C SER A 20 3.33 11.88 11.19
N ILE A 21 3.62 12.71 12.19
CA ILE A 21 2.94 12.69 13.49
C ILE A 21 2.14 13.99 13.62
N TYR A 22 0.84 13.87 13.87
CA TYR A 22 -0.09 15.01 13.91
C TYR A 22 -0.07 15.90 12.64
N GLY A 23 0.16 15.29 11.48
CA GLY A 23 0.24 16.00 10.20
C GLY A 23 1.57 16.71 9.92
N ILE A 24 2.54 16.62 10.84
CA ILE A 24 3.88 17.15 10.66
C ILE A 24 4.80 16.01 10.24
N ASN A 25 5.55 16.19 9.15
CA ASN A 25 6.57 15.22 8.73
C ASN A 25 7.69 15.19 9.77
N ASP A 26 7.77 14.08 10.51
CA ASP A 26 8.71 13.86 11.62
C ASP A 26 10.02 13.18 11.16
N GLY A 27 10.12 12.90 9.86
CA GLY A 27 11.34 12.48 9.19
C GLY A 27 11.29 11.06 8.60
N CYS A 28 12.45 10.63 8.14
CA CYS A 28 12.67 9.28 7.63
C CYS A 28 12.99 8.36 8.81
N ILE A 29 12.17 7.34 9.02
CA ILE A 29 12.45 6.29 10.00
C ILE A 29 12.83 5.00 9.27
N PRO A 30 13.76 4.21 9.81
CA PRO A 30 14.06 2.90 9.25
C PRO A 30 12.81 2.02 9.21
N ARG A 31 12.63 1.29 8.11
CA ARG A 31 11.44 0.47 7.85
C ARG A 31 11.28 -0.65 8.87
N GLU A 32 12.38 -1.16 9.40
CA GLU A 32 12.39 -2.16 10.48
C GLU A 32 11.89 -1.61 11.83
N LYS A 33 11.83 -0.28 11.99
CA LYS A 33 11.22 0.36 13.16
C LYS A 33 9.74 0.70 12.94
N LEU A 34 9.22 0.45 11.74
CA LEU A 34 7.81 0.64 11.45
C LEU A 34 7.04 -0.57 11.97
N ASP A 35 6.29 -0.38 13.06
CA ASP A 35 5.37 -1.40 13.59
C ASP A 35 4.08 -1.51 12.74
N VAL A 36 4.12 -1.10 11.48
CA VAL A 36 3.04 -1.29 10.50
C VAL A 36 3.57 -2.23 9.43
N SER A 37 2.86 -3.34 9.19
CA SER A 37 3.26 -4.33 8.20
C SER A 37 2.20 -4.51 7.13
N ILE A 38 2.64 -4.89 5.94
CA ILE A 38 1.77 -5.33 4.85
C ILE A 38 2.16 -6.76 4.49
N ILE A 39 1.17 -7.65 4.45
CA ILE A 39 1.36 -9.06 4.13
C ILE A 39 0.44 -9.38 2.95
N THR A 40 0.99 -9.88 1.86
CA THR A 40 0.23 -10.32 0.69
C THR A 40 0.07 -11.83 0.69
N LYS A 41 -1.12 -12.30 0.31
CA LYS A 41 -1.46 -13.71 0.17
C LYS A 41 -2.07 -13.92 -1.21
N GLU A 42 -1.48 -14.83 -1.99
CA GLU A 42 -2.10 -15.29 -3.23
C GLU A 42 -3.36 -16.10 -2.90
N ILE A 43 -4.47 -15.72 -3.53
CA ILE A 43 -5.77 -16.37 -3.36
C ILE A 43 -6.05 -17.34 -4.50
N ASN A 44 -5.77 -16.92 -5.74
CA ASN A 44 -5.99 -17.72 -6.92
C ASN A 44 -5.11 -17.24 -8.08
N SER A 45 -4.80 -18.15 -9.00
CA SER A 45 -4.08 -17.87 -10.24
C SER A 45 -4.75 -18.63 -11.38
N TRP A 46 -5.01 -17.97 -12.50
CA TRP A 46 -5.63 -18.59 -13.68
C TRP A 46 -5.16 -17.95 -14.96
N SER A 47 -5.47 -18.62 -16.08
CA SER A 47 -5.19 -18.10 -17.41
C SER A 47 -6.46 -17.98 -18.23
N GLU A 48 -6.54 -16.94 -19.06
CA GLU A 48 -7.62 -16.73 -20.02
C GLU A 48 -7.08 -16.68 -21.45
N ASN A 49 -7.98 -16.60 -22.44
CA ASN A 49 -7.63 -16.45 -23.85
C ASN A 49 -6.65 -17.51 -24.39
N ASN A 50 -6.90 -18.78 -24.06
CA ASN A 50 -6.04 -19.92 -24.41
C ASN A 50 -4.59 -19.77 -23.89
N ASN A 51 -4.44 -19.44 -22.61
CA ASN A 51 -3.16 -19.26 -21.91
C ASN A 51 -2.32 -18.07 -22.41
N LYS A 52 -2.96 -17.04 -22.96
CA LYS A 52 -2.27 -15.81 -23.41
C LYS A 52 -2.19 -14.75 -22.32
N GLU A 53 -3.15 -14.77 -21.40
CA GLU A 53 -3.25 -13.82 -20.30
C GLU A 53 -3.25 -14.61 -19.00
N ASN A 54 -2.38 -14.24 -18.07
CA ASN A 54 -2.30 -14.85 -16.75
C ASN A 54 -2.74 -13.79 -15.75
N PHE A 55 -3.57 -14.20 -14.81
CA PHE A 55 -4.06 -13.32 -13.76
C PHE A 55 -3.81 -13.96 -12.41
N THR A 56 -3.42 -13.14 -11.45
CA THR A 56 -3.25 -13.56 -10.05
C THR A 56 -4.04 -12.64 -9.13
N GLN A 57 -4.88 -13.24 -8.29
CA GLN A 57 -5.62 -12.55 -7.25
C GLN A 57 -4.84 -12.60 -5.93
N TYR A 58 -4.76 -11.45 -5.27
CA TYR A 58 -4.15 -11.31 -3.95
C TYR A 58 -5.10 -10.66 -2.95
N ASP A 59 -5.01 -11.11 -1.70
CA ASP A 59 -5.43 -10.35 -0.54
C ASP A 59 -4.18 -9.74 0.12
N ALA A 60 -4.27 -8.48 0.52
CA ALA A 60 -3.24 -7.76 1.23
C ALA A 60 -3.77 -7.27 2.59
N ILE A 61 -3.05 -7.63 3.65
CA ILE A 61 -3.40 -7.31 5.03
C ILE A 61 -2.43 -6.24 5.53
N ILE A 62 -2.95 -5.06 5.81
CA ILE A 62 -2.23 -3.99 6.50
C ILE A 62 -2.49 -4.18 7.99
N GLN A 63 -1.46 -4.49 8.76
CA GLN A 63 -1.55 -4.66 10.21
C GLN A 63 -0.97 -3.42 10.90
N ASN A 64 -1.80 -2.75 11.69
CA ASN A 64 -1.37 -1.68 12.57
C ASN A 64 -0.94 -2.27 13.93
N ASN A 65 0.37 -2.45 14.17
CA ASN A 65 0.89 -2.88 15.48
C ASN A 65 1.31 -1.71 16.38
N VAL A 66 1.13 -0.45 15.94
CA VAL A 66 1.36 0.69 16.83
C VAL A 66 0.19 0.88 17.79
N ASN A 67 0.45 1.59 18.89
CA ASN A 67 -0.55 1.97 19.89
C ASN A 67 -1.37 3.22 19.52
N ARG A 68 -1.47 3.55 18.22
CA ARG A 68 -2.18 4.72 17.70
C ARG A 68 -2.94 4.38 16.43
N ASP A 69 -3.95 5.19 16.15
CA ASP A 69 -4.72 5.09 14.92
C ASP A 69 -3.95 5.61 13.72
N ILE A 70 -3.93 4.84 12.63
CA ILE A 70 -3.42 5.29 11.33
C ILE A 70 -4.55 5.99 10.60
N LYS A 71 -4.44 7.30 10.38
CA LYS A 71 -5.45 8.11 9.66
C LYS A 71 -5.33 8.01 8.13
N GLN A 72 -4.15 7.72 7.63
CA GLN A 72 -3.92 7.49 6.21
C GLN A 72 -2.66 6.65 6.03
N ILE A 73 -2.64 5.81 5.01
CA ILE A 73 -1.44 5.09 4.57
C ILE A 73 -1.28 5.28 3.06
N TYR A 74 -0.05 5.48 2.62
CA TYR A 74 0.29 5.59 1.20
C TYR A 74 1.10 4.35 0.84
N VAL A 75 0.48 3.42 0.12
CA VAL A 75 1.14 2.19 -0.33
C VAL A 75 1.66 2.43 -1.74
N TYR A 76 2.98 2.53 -1.88
CA TYR A 76 3.60 2.61 -3.20
C TYR A 76 3.42 1.29 -3.97
N ILE A 77 3.01 1.40 -5.23
CA ILE A 77 2.93 0.27 -6.17
C ILE A 77 3.98 0.43 -7.26
N ASP A 78 4.66 -0.67 -7.61
CA ASP A 78 5.59 -0.69 -8.75
C ASP A 78 4.77 -0.82 -10.04
N PRO A 79 4.67 0.23 -10.89
CA PRO A 79 3.80 0.21 -12.06
C PRO A 79 4.21 -0.84 -13.12
N LYS A 80 5.41 -1.42 -13.02
CA LYS A 80 5.85 -2.52 -13.90
C LYS A 80 5.40 -3.90 -13.41
N LYS A 81 4.95 -4.00 -12.16
CA LYS A 81 4.56 -5.27 -11.51
C LYS A 81 3.13 -5.27 -11.02
N PHE A 82 2.55 -4.08 -10.84
CA PHE A 82 1.18 -3.88 -10.39
C PHE A 82 0.37 -3.36 -11.57
N ILE A 83 0.07 -4.25 -12.51
CA ILE A 83 -0.78 -3.95 -13.67
C ILE A 83 -2.13 -4.59 -13.37
N LEU A 84 -3.11 -3.77 -13.01
CA LEU A 84 -4.47 -4.26 -12.71
C LEU A 84 -5.09 -4.84 -13.98
N ARG A 85 -5.75 -5.99 -13.84
CA ARG A 85 -6.51 -6.62 -14.94
C ARG A 85 -7.56 -5.67 -15.54
N ASP A 86 -8.28 -4.96 -14.68
CA ASP A 86 -9.28 -3.96 -15.07
C ASP A 86 -9.58 -2.97 -13.92
N ASN A 87 -10.43 -1.98 -14.18
CA ASN A 87 -10.78 -0.94 -13.20
C ASN A 87 -11.55 -1.48 -11.96
N SER A 88 -12.08 -2.70 -12.02
CA SER A 88 -12.78 -3.34 -10.89
C SER A 88 -11.89 -4.30 -10.10
N SER A 89 -10.65 -4.50 -10.56
CA SER A 89 -9.68 -5.43 -10.01
C SER A 89 -8.93 -4.89 -8.79
N LEU A 90 -9.42 -3.82 -8.16
CA LEU A 90 -8.95 -3.31 -6.88
C LEU A 90 -10.17 -3.01 -6.01
N TRP A 91 -10.19 -3.54 -4.79
CA TRP A 91 -11.24 -3.27 -3.81
C TRP A 91 -10.66 -2.88 -2.46
N ASN A 92 -11.44 -2.14 -1.67
CA ASN A 92 -11.08 -1.61 -0.36
C ASN A 92 -9.86 -0.66 -0.32
N MET A 93 -9.16 -0.40 -1.41
CA MET A 93 -8.24 0.74 -1.55
C MET A 93 -8.53 1.49 -2.84
N ILE A 94 -8.06 2.73 -2.93
CA ILE A 94 -8.21 3.56 -4.13
C ILE A 94 -6.85 4.14 -4.54
N PRO A 95 -6.61 4.37 -5.85
CA PRO A 95 -5.46 5.13 -6.30
C PRO A 95 -5.50 6.56 -5.76
N ASP A 96 -4.34 7.06 -5.31
CA ASP A 96 -4.18 8.46 -4.91
C ASP A 96 -4.16 9.34 -6.17
N THR A 97 -5.07 10.31 -6.25
CA THR A 97 -5.16 11.27 -7.36
C THR A 97 -4.14 12.40 -7.26
N THR A 98 -3.44 12.52 -6.13
CA THR A 98 -2.45 13.56 -5.86
C THR A 98 -1.01 13.05 -5.93
N LYS A 99 -0.81 11.73 -5.84
CA LYS A 99 0.50 11.08 -5.91
C LYS A 99 0.43 9.87 -6.82
N ASP A 100 1.13 9.95 -7.95
CA ASP A 100 1.23 8.84 -8.89
C ASP A 100 1.73 7.56 -8.19
N ASN A 101 1.18 6.41 -8.59
CA ASN A 101 1.59 5.09 -8.13
C ASN A 101 1.47 4.86 -6.62
N HIS A 102 0.50 5.49 -5.96
CA HIS A 102 0.16 5.21 -4.57
C HIS A 102 -1.29 4.75 -4.44
N LEU A 103 -1.52 3.79 -3.54
CA LEU A 103 -2.84 3.45 -3.05
C LEU A 103 -3.05 4.09 -1.67
N ILE A 104 -4.27 4.57 -1.43
CA ILE A 104 -4.69 5.15 -0.16
C ILE A 104 -5.96 4.47 0.36
N LEU A 105 -6.24 4.70 1.64
CA LEU A 105 -7.50 4.29 2.22
C LEU A 105 -8.68 5.01 1.54
N PRO A 106 -9.82 4.31 1.33
CA PRO A 106 -11.01 4.91 0.76
C PRO A 106 -11.69 5.83 1.78
N THR A 107 -12.51 6.77 1.29
CA THR A 107 -13.21 7.76 2.12
C THR A 107 -14.20 7.18 3.13
N TYR A 108 -14.68 5.95 2.92
CA TYR A 108 -15.53 5.26 3.90
C TYR A 108 -14.73 4.56 5.02
N GLN A 109 -13.41 4.45 4.88
CA GLN A 109 -12.51 3.84 5.87
C GLN A 109 -11.27 4.72 6.07
N GLU A 110 -11.44 5.87 6.73
CA GLU A 110 -10.35 6.84 6.92
C GLU A 110 -9.43 6.50 8.10
N THR A 111 -9.51 5.31 8.69
CA THR A 111 -8.67 4.96 9.84
C THR A 111 -8.43 3.46 9.94
N ILE A 112 -7.21 3.05 10.29
CA ILE A 112 -6.92 1.71 10.82
C ILE A 112 -6.61 1.87 12.31
N SER A 113 -7.53 1.44 13.17
CA SER A 113 -7.37 1.62 14.62
C SER A 113 -6.14 0.89 15.18
N ALA A 114 -5.62 1.36 16.30
CA ALA A 114 -4.52 0.72 17.01
C ALA A 114 -4.76 -0.79 17.21
N GLY A 115 -3.77 -1.62 16.86
CA GLY A 115 -3.84 -3.08 16.98
C GLY A 115 -4.78 -3.78 15.98
N LYS A 116 -5.42 -3.06 15.06
CA LYS A 116 -6.34 -3.62 14.07
C LYS A 116 -5.67 -3.83 12.72
N SER A 117 -6.29 -4.67 11.91
CA SER A 117 -5.91 -4.88 10.51
C SER A 117 -6.93 -4.29 9.56
N PHE A 118 -6.46 -3.99 8.36
CA PHE A 118 -7.27 -3.63 7.21
C PHE A 118 -6.93 -4.55 6.05
N VAL A 119 -7.95 -5.04 5.34
CA VAL A 119 -7.77 -5.97 4.23
C VAL A 119 -8.28 -5.34 2.94
N PHE A 120 -7.42 -5.31 1.95
CA PHE A 120 -7.76 -4.96 0.58
C PHE A 120 -7.29 -6.07 -0.34
N GLY A 121 -7.77 -6.06 -1.57
CA GLY A 121 -7.33 -7.06 -2.53
C GLY A 121 -7.35 -6.54 -3.94
N PHE A 122 -6.66 -7.27 -4.80
CA PHE A 122 -6.44 -6.88 -6.18
C PHE A 122 -6.21 -8.09 -7.08
N ILE A 123 -6.42 -7.89 -8.39
CA ILE A 123 -6.07 -8.85 -9.44
C ILE A 123 -5.09 -8.16 -10.40
N ILE A 124 -3.95 -8.79 -10.64
CA ILE A 124 -2.90 -8.29 -11.54
C ILE A 124 -2.60 -9.28 -12.67
N GLU A 125 -2.02 -8.75 -13.75
CA GLU A 125 -1.43 -9.47 -14.89
C GLU A 125 0.02 -9.92 -14.65
#